data_AF-A0A1G9P643-F1
#
_entry.id   AF-A0A1G9P643-F1
#
_cell.length_a   1.000
_cell.length_b   1.000
_cell.length_c   1.000
_cell.angle_alpha   90.00
_cell.angle_beta   90.00
_cell.angle_gamma   90.00
#
_symmetry.space_group_name_H-M   'P 1'
#
loop_
_entity.id
_entity.type
_entity.pdbx_description
1 polymer ?
#
loop_
_entity_poly.entity_id
_entity_poly.type
_entity_poly.pdbx_seq_one_letter_code
_entity_poly.pdbx_strand_id
1 'polypeptide(L)'
;MHADIDTDVLFAAHGRPHDGRTETSGDHTIGAGPWEVMTPAAVHHQVFTVVRLREGYSLAEVDAFLSRVEHSLAALWRENKELGERLDSARRAGADVVEAARLQAEQIITEAYAQAEQVQLEAVAAAEVLVERTCSAHREALEDQIDQLEATVGEHGRQLQHGLTVQLAQLRALIERRGAVPSSIATTQPWPPAGEPGSADQAPL
;
A
#
# COMPACT_ATOMS: atom_id res chain seq x y z
N MET A 1 20.47 6.24 -18.75
CA MET A 1 20.62 4.77 -18.82
C MET A 1 19.28 4.18 -18.45
N HIS A 2 18.38 4.09 -19.41
CA HIS A 2 17.03 3.52 -19.31
C HIS A 2 16.88 2.69 -20.57
N ALA A 3 16.77 1.38 -20.41
CA ALA A 3 16.60 0.43 -21.50
C ALA A 3 15.11 0.09 -21.57
N ASP A 4 14.40 0.69 -22.52
CA ASP A 4 13.12 0.17 -23.00
C ASP A 4 13.43 -0.94 -24.00
N ILE A 5 12.95 -2.14 -23.69
CA ILE A 5 13.00 -3.30 -24.58
C ILE A 5 11.63 -3.42 -25.23
N ASP A 6 11.60 -3.12 -26.53
CA ASP A 6 10.56 -3.53 -27.47
C ASP A 6 10.35 -5.05 -27.41
N THR A 7 9.09 -5.48 -27.22
CA THR A 7 8.65 -6.82 -27.63
C THR A 7 7.23 -6.76 -28.20
N ASP A 8 7.16 -6.26 -29.43
CA ASP A 8 6.09 -6.57 -30.37
C ASP A 8 6.21 -8.05 -30.79
N VAL A 9 5.24 -8.89 -30.40
CA VAL A 9 5.02 -10.21 -31.00
C VAL A 9 3.53 -10.37 -31.34
N LEU A 10 3.21 -9.94 -32.55
CA LEU A 10 2.33 -10.55 -33.53
C LEU A 10 1.63 -11.87 -33.13
N PHE A 11 0.31 -11.82 -32.95
CA PHE A 11 -0.55 -12.98 -33.24
C PHE A 11 -1.77 -12.52 -34.06
N ALA A 12 -1.60 -12.55 -35.38
CA ALA A 12 -2.64 -12.26 -36.37
C ALA A 12 -3.63 -13.44 -36.46
N ALA A 13 -4.85 -13.23 -35.96
CA ALA A 13 -5.98 -14.13 -36.17
C ALA A 13 -6.70 -13.79 -37.49
N HIS A 14 -6.26 -14.38 -38.60
CA HIS A 14 -7.01 -14.41 -39.86
C HIS A 14 -7.70 -15.77 -40.04
N GLY A 15 -8.96 -15.86 -39.60
CA GLY A 15 -9.90 -16.92 -40.02
C GLY A 15 -10.78 -16.43 -41.15
N ARG A 16 -10.56 -16.95 -42.36
CA ARG A 16 -11.36 -16.67 -43.58
C ARG A 16 -12.81 -17.12 -43.41
N PRO A 17 -13.82 -16.35 -43.88
CA PRO A 17 -15.16 -16.88 -44.10
C PRO A 17 -15.18 -17.71 -45.39
N HIS A 18 -15.59 -18.98 -45.28
CA HIS A 18 -15.89 -19.84 -46.42
C HIS A 18 -17.24 -19.42 -47.01
N ASP A 19 -17.22 -18.83 -48.20
CA ASP A 19 -18.38 -18.71 -49.08
C ASP A 19 -18.40 -19.88 -50.08
N GLY A 20 -19.60 -20.34 -50.41
CA GLY A 20 -19.89 -21.15 -51.59
C GLY A 20 -20.17 -22.63 -51.36
N ARG A 21 -21.43 -22.97 -51.06
CA ARG A 21 -22.13 -23.99 -51.87
C ARG A 21 -23.65 -23.88 -51.77
N THR A 22 -24.25 -23.64 -52.92
CA THR A 22 -25.66 -23.89 -53.21
C THR A 22 -25.93 -25.39 -53.11
N GLU A 23 -26.73 -25.82 -52.15
CA GLU A 23 -27.43 -27.10 -52.23
C GLU A 23 -28.90 -26.84 -52.51
N THR A 24 -29.27 -27.27 -53.71
CA THR A 24 -30.64 -27.38 -54.17
C THR A 24 -31.28 -28.60 -53.53
N SER A 25 -32.61 -28.56 -53.44
CA SER A 25 -33.46 -29.76 -53.46
C SER A 25 -33.51 -30.62 -52.20
N GLY A 26 -34.68 -30.60 -51.57
CA GLY A 26 -35.08 -31.61 -50.59
C GLY A 26 -35.84 -31.02 -49.42
N ASP A 27 -37.13 -30.72 -49.65
CA ASP A 27 -38.12 -30.74 -48.57
C ASP A 27 -38.13 -32.16 -47.97
N HIS A 28 -37.28 -32.35 -46.96
CA HIS A 28 -37.38 -33.48 -46.06
C HIS A 28 -37.52 -32.90 -44.66
N THR A 29 -38.78 -32.71 -44.28
CA THR A 29 -39.25 -32.41 -42.93
C THR A 29 -38.90 -33.59 -42.00
N ILE A 30 -37.61 -33.85 -41.78
CA ILE A 30 -37.16 -34.53 -40.56
C ILE A 30 -37.19 -33.44 -39.50
N GLY A 31 -38.12 -33.60 -38.56
CA GLY A 31 -38.40 -32.63 -37.50
C GLY A 31 -37.13 -32.01 -36.92
N ALA A 32 -37.16 -30.69 -36.82
CA ALA A 32 -36.36 -29.79 -35.98
C ALA A 32 -35.10 -30.40 -35.32
N GLY A 33 -33.91 -29.95 -35.72
CA GLY A 33 -32.69 -30.12 -34.91
C GLY A 33 -32.67 -29.17 -33.70
N PRO A 34 -31.59 -29.14 -32.89
CA PRO A 34 -30.64 -30.18 -32.51
C PRO A 34 -31.09 -30.78 -31.15
N TRP A 35 -31.45 -32.07 -31.15
CA TRP A 35 -32.05 -32.80 -30.01
C TRP A 35 -33.14 -32.00 -29.28
N GLU A 36 -34.27 -31.72 -29.94
CA GLU A 36 -35.46 -31.34 -29.17
C GLU A 36 -35.69 -32.43 -28.13
N VAL A 37 -35.62 -32.04 -26.85
CA VAL A 37 -35.44 -32.96 -25.73
C VAL A 37 -36.55 -33.99 -25.79
N MET A 38 -36.25 -35.24 -26.16
CA MET A 38 -37.26 -36.28 -26.14
C MET A 38 -37.75 -36.38 -24.70
N THR A 39 -39.02 -36.05 -24.51
CA THR A 39 -39.72 -36.32 -23.26
C THR A 39 -40.20 -37.77 -23.31
N PRO A 40 -40.34 -38.45 -22.16
CA PRO A 40 -40.97 -39.77 -22.13
C PRO A 40 -42.36 -39.77 -22.81
N ALA A 41 -43.13 -38.69 -22.63
CA ALA A 41 -44.42 -38.50 -23.27
C ALA A 41 -44.33 -38.36 -24.81
N ALA A 42 -43.25 -37.77 -25.33
CA ALA A 42 -43.03 -37.69 -26.78
C ALA A 42 -42.73 -39.08 -27.39
N VAL A 43 -42.00 -39.94 -26.67
CA VAL A 43 -41.79 -41.35 -27.08
C VAL A 43 -43.11 -42.11 -27.05
N HIS A 44 -43.93 -41.89 -26.04
CA HIS A 44 -45.22 -42.56 -25.85
C HIS A 44 -46.24 -42.23 -26.96
N HIS A 45 -46.28 -40.97 -27.42
CA HIS A 45 -47.21 -40.53 -28.46
C HIS A 45 -46.68 -40.71 -29.90
N GLN A 46 -45.51 -41.31 -30.07
CA GLN A 46 -44.91 -41.48 -31.39
C GLN A 46 -45.70 -42.49 -32.23
N VAL A 47 -46.13 -42.08 -33.43
CA VAL A 47 -46.87 -42.94 -34.36
C VAL A 47 -46.01 -43.27 -35.58
N PHE A 48 -45.89 -44.56 -35.89
CA PHE A 48 -45.18 -45.06 -37.07
C PHE A 48 -46.17 -45.53 -38.16
N THR A 49 -45.82 -45.32 -39.42
CA THR A 49 -46.59 -45.80 -40.57
C THR A 49 -46.32 -47.28 -40.84
N VAL A 50 -47.37 -48.07 -41.08
CA VAL A 50 -47.26 -49.52 -41.34
C VAL A 50 -47.02 -49.82 -42.83
N VAL A 51 -46.03 -50.66 -43.14
CA VAL A 51 -45.67 -51.06 -44.52
C VAL A 51 -46.17 -52.48 -44.82
N ARG A 52 -46.86 -52.68 -45.95
CA ARG A 52 -47.55 -53.95 -46.31
C ARG A 52 -46.85 -54.81 -47.36
N LEU A 53 -45.85 -54.28 -48.07
CA LEU A 53 -45.23 -54.90 -49.26
C LEU A 53 -43.70 -55.10 -49.14
N ARG A 54 -43.09 -54.74 -48.01
CA ARG A 54 -41.64 -54.87 -47.75
C ARG A 54 -41.39 -55.37 -46.34
N GLU A 55 -40.22 -55.96 -46.11
CA GLU A 55 -39.74 -56.31 -44.77
C GLU A 55 -39.77 -55.09 -43.86
N GLY A 56 -40.39 -55.22 -42.69
CA GLY A 56 -40.55 -54.17 -41.70
C GLY A 56 -40.36 -54.71 -40.30
N TYR A 57 -40.15 -53.81 -39.34
CA TYR A 57 -40.02 -54.18 -37.93
C TYR A 57 -41.34 -54.74 -37.39
N SER A 58 -41.25 -55.69 -36.47
CA SER A 58 -42.42 -56.24 -35.77
C SER A 58 -43.01 -55.18 -34.85
N LEU A 59 -44.31 -54.90 -34.99
CA LEU A 59 -45.02 -53.93 -34.14
C LEU A 59 -44.82 -54.22 -32.65
N ALA A 60 -44.95 -55.49 -32.24
CA ALA A 60 -44.79 -55.89 -30.85
C ALA A 60 -43.36 -55.69 -30.32
N GLU A 61 -42.35 -55.82 -31.18
CA GLU A 61 -40.95 -55.61 -30.81
C GLU A 61 -40.63 -54.11 -30.71
N VAL A 62 -41.15 -53.31 -31.64
CA VAL A 62 -41.04 -51.85 -31.62
C VAL A 62 -41.71 -51.29 -30.36
N ASP A 63 -42.93 -51.73 -30.02
CA ASP A 63 -43.64 -51.29 -28.81
C ASP A 63 -42.89 -51.66 -27.52
N ALA A 64 -42.35 -52.88 -27.45
CA ALA A 64 -41.54 -53.34 -26.31
C ALA A 64 -40.22 -52.55 -26.20
N PHE A 65 -39.62 -52.16 -27.32
CA PHE A 65 -38.45 -51.29 -27.35
C PHE A 65 -38.80 -49.88 -26.88
N LEU A 66 -39.85 -49.25 -27.41
CA LEU A 66 -40.29 -47.92 -27.01
C LEU A 66 -40.65 -47.84 -25.52
N SER A 67 -41.24 -48.90 -24.95
CA SER A 67 -41.51 -48.98 -23.51
C SER A 67 -40.23 -48.94 -22.67
N ARG A 68 -39.16 -49.63 -23.12
CA ARG A 68 -37.84 -49.57 -22.44
C ARG A 68 -37.18 -48.21 -22.59
N VAL A 69 -37.32 -47.58 -23.77
CA VAL A 69 -36.80 -46.23 -24.02
C VAL A 69 -37.54 -45.21 -23.14
N GLU A 70 -38.87 -45.24 -23.11
CA GLU A 70 -39.70 -44.37 -22.27
C GLU A 70 -39.33 -44.50 -20.79
N HIS A 71 -39.22 -45.74 -20.29
CA HIS A 71 -38.82 -45.99 -18.90
C HIS A 71 -37.43 -45.44 -18.59
N SER A 72 -36.46 -45.69 -19.47
CA SER A 72 -35.08 -45.21 -19.30
C SER A 72 -35.02 -43.69 -19.34
N LEU A 73 -35.75 -43.07 -20.26
CA LEU A 73 -35.81 -41.62 -20.40
C LEU A 73 -36.48 -40.97 -19.19
N ALA A 74 -37.55 -41.56 -18.65
CA ALA A 74 -38.19 -41.08 -17.43
C ALA A 74 -37.28 -41.20 -16.19
N ALA A 75 -36.45 -42.24 -16.12
CA ALA A 75 -35.43 -42.37 -15.09
C ALA A 75 -34.35 -41.29 -15.23
N LEU A 76 -33.79 -41.11 -16.43
CA LEU A 76 -32.76 -40.11 -16.71
C LEU A 76 -33.24 -38.68 -16.45
N TRP A 77 -34.49 -38.35 -16.80
CA TRP A 77 -35.06 -37.02 -16.54
C TRP A 77 -35.21 -36.74 -15.04
N ARG A 78 -35.65 -37.74 -14.27
CA ARG A 78 -35.74 -37.60 -12.80
C ARG A 78 -34.36 -37.42 -12.18
N GLU A 79 -33.40 -38.25 -12.59
CA GLU A 79 -32.03 -38.16 -12.10
C GLU A 79 -31.39 -36.82 -12.49
N ASN A 80 -31.55 -36.37 -13.73
CA ASN A 80 -31.03 -35.08 -14.19
C ASN A 80 -31.64 -33.91 -13.39
N LYS A 81 -32.96 -33.95 -13.12
CA LYS A 81 -33.62 -32.96 -12.27
C LYS A 81 -33.06 -32.96 -10.85
N GLU A 82 -32.93 -34.15 -10.24
CA GLU A 82 -32.36 -34.30 -8.89
C GLU A 82 -30.90 -33.82 -8.83
N LEU A 83 -30.11 -34.13 -9.84
CA LEU A 83 -28.74 -33.64 -9.97
C LEU A 83 -28.69 -32.13 -10.16
N GLY A 84 -29.61 -31.55 -10.95
CA GLY A 84 -29.75 -30.09 -11.08
C GLY A 84 -30.06 -29.42 -9.75
N GLU A 85 -31.02 -29.95 -8.99
CA GLU A 85 -31.36 -29.44 -7.65
C GLU A 85 -30.18 -29.56 -6.67
N ARG A 86 -29.44 -30.67 -6.73
CA ARG A 86 -28.20 -30.87 -5.95
C ARG A 86 -27.10 -29.89 -6.34
N LEU A 87 -26.91 -29.61 -7.63
CA LEU A 87 -25.95 -28.62 -8.11
C LEU A 87 -26.34 -27.21 -7.67
N ASP A 88 -27.61 -26.83 -7.78
CA ASP A 88 -28.09 -25.51 -7.36
C ASP A 88 -28.00 -25.29 -5.86
N SER A 89 -28.25 -26.33 -5.06
CA SER A 89 -28.03 -26.28 -3.61
C SER A 89 -26.55 -26.20 -3.25
N ALA A 90 -25.69 -27.01 -3.86
CA ALA A 90 -24.25 -26.95 -3.67
C ALA A 90 -23.67 -25.59 -4.11
N ARG A 91 -24.16 -25.02 -5.21
CA ARG A 91 -23.76 -23.70 -5.70
C ARG A 91 -24.14 -22.59 -4.73
N ARG A 92 -25.35 -22.63 -4.17
CA ARG A 92 -25.79 -21.66 -3.15
C ARG A 92 -24.95 -21.78 -1.88
N ALA A 93 -24.76 -22.99 -1.37
CA ALA A 93 -23.89 -23.23 -0.22
C ALA A 93 -22.45 -22.74 -0.47
N GLY A 94 -21.92 -22.97 -1.69
CA GLY A 94 -20.62 -22.44 -2.09
C GLY A 94 -20.58 -20.90 -2.12
N ALA A 95 -21.62 -20.26 -2.65
CA ALA A 95 -21.72 -18.79 -2.66
C ALA A 95 -21.78 -18.22 -1.24
N ASP A 96 -22.53 -18.85 -0.32
CA ASP A 96 -22.62 -18.42 1.07
C ASP A 96 -21.26 -18.52 1.79
N VAL A 97 -20.49 -19.59 1.52
CA VAL A 97 -19.14 -19.76 2.07
C VAL A 97 -18.19 -18.70 1.52
N VAL A 98 -18.27 -18.39 0.21
CA VAL A 98 -17.45 -17.35 -0.42
C VAL A 98 -17.77 -15.97 0.15
N GLU A 99 -19.05 -15.62 0.32
CA GLU A 99 -19.43 -14.35 0.93
C GLU A 99 -19.02 -14.27 2.40
N ALA A 100 -19.17 -15.34 3.17
CA ALA A 100 -18.68 -15.38 4.56
C ALA A 100 -17.16 -15.18 4.62
N ALA A 101 -16.40 -15.84 3.74
CA ALA A 101 -14.96 -15.66 3.65
C ALA A 101 -14.57 -14.24 3.23
N ARG A 102 -15.33 -13.61 2.32
CA ARG A 102 -15.11 -12.23 1.88
C ARG A 102 -15.34 -11.25 3.03
N LEU A 103 -16.43 -11.38 3.76
CA LEU A 103 -16.73 -10.54 4.93
C LEU A 103 -15.67 -10.70 6.03
N GLN A 104 -15.22 -11.93 6.29
CA GLN A 104 -14.14 -12.17 7.24
C GLN A 104 -12.82 -11.54 6.78
N ALA A 105 -12.48 -11.63 5.48
CA ALA A 105 -11.30 -10.98 4.94
C ALA A 105 -11.39 -9.45 5.07
N GLU A 106 -12.54 -8.85 4.77
CA GLU A 106 -12.79 -7.41 4.93
C GLU A 106 -12.65 -6.97 6.40
N GLN A 107 -13.13 -7.79 7.34
CA GLN A 107 -12.95 -7.55 8.78
C GLN A 107 -11.47 -7.58 9.19
N ILE A 108 -10.73 -8.61 8.78
CA ILE A 108 -9.30 -8.73 9.09
C ILE A 108 -8.51 -7.55 8.50
N ILE A 109 -8.83 -7.15 7.27
CA ILE A 109 -8.19 -6.00 6.63
C ILE A 109 -8.46 -4.73 7.41
N THR A 110 -9.72 -4.49 7.79
CA THR A 110 -10.12 -3.30 8.55
C THR A 110 -9.42 -3.25 9.92
N GLU A 111 -9.39 -4.38 10.63
CA GLU A 111 -8.69 -4.50 11.91
C GLU A 111 -7.18 -4.27 11.76
N ALA A 112 -6.56 -4.88 10.75
CA ALA A 112 -5.13 -4.70 10.46
C ALA A 112 -4.80 -3.23 10.16
N TYR A 113 -5.64 -2.52 9.40
CA TYR A 113 -5.46 -1.10 9.14
C TYR A 113 -5.60 -0.26 10.42
N ALA A 114 -6.60 -0.52 11.26
CA ALA A 114 -6.76 0.18 12.53
C ALA A 114 -5.56 -0.04 13.47
N GLN A 115 -5.06 -1.27 13.55
CA GLN A 115 -3.86 -1.60 14.32
C GLN A 115 -2.61 -0.91 13.75
N ALA A 116 -2.45 -0.88 12.42
CA ALA A 116 -1.33 -0.20 11.78
C ALA A 116 -1.34 1.31 12.05
N GLU A 117 -2.51 1.94 11.99
CA GLU A 117 -2.69 3.36 12.33
C GLU A 117 -2.31 3.63 13.79
N GLN A 118 -2.75 2.78 14.73
CA GLN A 118 -2.40 2.91 16.13
C GLN A 118 -0.87 2.81 16.34
N VAL A 119 -0.22 1.81 15.74
CA VAL A 119 1.24 1.66 15.84
C VAL A 119 1.97 2.85 15.23
N GLN A 120 1.46 3.41 14.12
CA GLN A 120 2.03 4.62 13.53
C GLN A 120 1.91 5.83 14.45
N LEU A 121 0.73 6.05 15.06
CA LEU A 121 0.51 7.13 16.01
C LEU A 121 1.43 7.00 17.23
N GLU A 122 1.53 5.79 17.78
CA GLU A 122 2.43 5.50 18.90
C GLU A 122 3.90 5.72 18.53
N ALA A 123 4.32 5.28 17.33
CA ALA A 123 5.69 5.47 16.85
C ALA A 123 6.02 6.95 16.60
N VAL A 124 5.10 7.72 16.03
CA VAL A 124 5.28 9.17 15.81
C VAL A 124 5.36 9.90 17.15
N ALA A 125 4.45 9.63 18.08
CA ALA A 125 4.50 10.21 19.42
C ALA A 125 5.80 9.87 20.16
N ALA A 126 6.27 8.62 20.06
CA ALA A 126 7.55 8.22 20.63
C ALA A 126 8.74 8.93 19.96
N ALA A 127 8.70 9.12 18.64
CA ALA A 127 9.73 9.85 17.89
C ALA A 127 9.78 11.33 18.28
N GLU A 128 8.64 11.99 18.42
CA GLU A 128 8.54 13.38 18.88
C GLU A 128 9.18 13.55 20.26
N VAL A 129 8.85 12.66 21.20
CA VAL A 129 9.46 12.66 22.55
C VAL A 129 10.97 12.46 22.49
N LEU A 130 11.48 11.60 21.61
CA LEU A 130 12.91 11.41 21.44
C LEU A 130 13.59 12.66 20.86
N VAL A 131 13.00 13.28 19.84
CA VAL A 131 13.52 14.53 19.25
C VAL A 131 13.57 15.63 20.30
N GLU A 132 12.47 15.85 21.04
CA GLU A 132 12.42 16.85 22.10
C GLU A 132 13.51 16.62 23.15
N ARG A 133 13.70 15.37 23.60
CA ARG A 133 14.77 15.00 24.54
C ARG A 133 16.16 15.30 23.98
N THR A 134 16.43 14.95 22.72
CA THR A 134 17.75 15.19 22.12
C THR A 134 18.05 16.67 21.92
N CYS A 135 17.06 17.46 21.49
CA CYS A 135 17.18 18.90 21.35
C CYS A 135 17.40 19.59 22.70
N SER A 136 16.67 19.18 23.74
CA SER A 136 16.85 19.73 25.10
C SER A 136 18.25 19.43 25.63
N ALA A 137 18.71 18.18 25.50
CA ALA A 137 20.05 17.80 25.94
C ALA A 137 21.15 18.55 25.18
N HIS A 138 20.98 18.76 23.87
CA HIS A 138 21.94 19.56 23.10
C HIS A 138 21.94 21.02 23.52
N ARG A 139 20.76 21.60 23.79
CA ARG A 139 20.62 22.97 24.30
C ARG A 139 21.33 23.13 25.65
N GLU A 140 21.08 22.25 26.60
CA GLU A 140 21.74 22.25 27.91
C GLU A 140 23.27 22.15 27.78
N ALA A 141 23.77 21.29 26.89
CA ALA A 141 25.20 21.18 26.64
C ALA A 141 25.82 22.47 26.05
N LEU A 142 25.09 23.19 25.19
CA LEU A 142 25.52 24.49 24.68
C LEU A 142 25.53 25.56 25.78
N GLU A 143 24.54 25.54 26.67
CA GLU A 143 24.49 26.44 27.84
C GLU A 143 25.70 26.19 28.76
N ASP A 144 26.00 24.93 29.10
CA ASP A 144 27.18 24.56 29.89
C ASP A 144 28.49 25.01 29.22
N GLN A 145 28.59 24.92 27.89
CA GLN A 145 29.76 25.39 27.15
C GLN A 145 29.92 26.91 27.20
N ILE A 146 28.81 27.65 27.12
CA ILE A 146 28.82 29.10 27.25
C ILE A 146 29.32 29.48 28.65
N ASP A 147 28.77 28.88 29.70
CA ASP A 147 29.20 29.13 31.09
C ASP A 147 30.69 28.82 31.30
N GLN A 148 31.20 27.75 30.69
CA GLN A 148 32.62 27.41 30.70
C GLN A 148 33.46 28.48 29.98
N LEU A 149 33.03 28.94 28.80
CA LEU A 149 33.72 29.99 28.06
C LEU A 149 33.75 31.30 28.87
N GLU A 150 32.64 31.69 29.47
CA GLU A 150 32.57 32.87 30.33
C GLU A 150 33.52 32.76 31.53
N ALA A 151 33.57 31.60 32.19
CA ALA A 151 34.50 31.36 33.28
C ALA A 151 35.97 31.46 32.85
N THR A 152 36.33 30.87 31.69
CA THR A 152 37.70 30.94 31.16
C THR A 152 38.09 32.35 30.73
N VAL A 153 37.19 33.10 30.09
CA VAL A 153 37.40 34.52 29.75
C VAL A 153 37.58 35.34 31.02
N GLY A 154 36.76 35.12 32.04
CA GLY A 154 36.87 35.79 33.34
C GLY A 154 38.18 35.46 34.07
N GLU A 155 38.67 34.23 33.97
CA GLU A 155 39.97 33.80 34.50
C GLU A 155 41.13 34.48 33.76
N HIS A 156 41.16 34.43 32.42
CA HIS A 156 42.17 35.13 31.62
C HIS A 156 42.17 36.64 31.87
N GLY A 157 41.00 37.27 32.02
CA GLY A 157 40.89 38.68 32.37
C GLY A 157 41.54 39.00 33.72
N ARG A 158 41.26 38.19 34.75
CA ARG A 158 41.91 38.32 36.07
C ARG A 158 43.41 38.09 35.99
N GLN A 159 43.88 37.13 35.21
CA GLN A 159 45.31 36.86 35.00
C GLN A 159 46.02 38.03 34.34
N LEU A 160 45.44 38.59 33.27
CA LEU A 160 45.99 39.77 32.59
C LEU A 160 46.04 40.97 33.54
N GLN A 161 44.96 41.23 34.28
CA GLN A 161 44.92 42.32 35.26
C GLN A 161 45.98 42.14 36.36
N HIS A 162 46.10 40.93 36.91
CA HIS A 162 47.11 40.62 37.91
C HIS A 162 48.53 40.83 37.33
N GLY A 163 48.80 40.29 36.14
CA GLY A 163 50.07 40.46 35.45
C GLY A 163 50.43 41.92 35.21
N LEU A 164 49.49 42.73 34.69
CA LEU A 164 49.67 44.17 34.49
C LEU A 164 49.92 44.91 35.81
N THR A 165 49.17 44.55 36.86
CA THR A 165 49.33 45.16 38.19
C THR A 165 50.73 44.88 38.77
N VAL A 166 51.19 43.63 38.65
CA VAL A 166 52.54 43.22 39.07
C VAL A 166 53.61 43.96 38.25
N GLN A 167 53.47 44.03 36.93
CA GLN A 167 54.41 44.75 36.06
C GLN A 167 54.48 46.24 36.41
N LEU A 168 53.34 46.91 36.63
CA LEU A 168 53.30 48.31 37.05
C LEU A 168 53.97 48.52 38.41
N ALA A 169 53.75 47.62 39.37
CA ALA A 169 54.40 47.69 40.68
C ALA A 169 55.94 47.51 40.57
N GLN A 170 56.41 46.60 39.71
CA GLN A 170 57.83 46.42 39.43
C GLN A 170 58.46 47.67 38.81
N LEU A 171 57.79 48.29 37.83
CA LEU A 171 58.25 49.54 37.21
C LEU A 171 58.34 50.68 38.23
N ARG A 172 57.33 50.83 39.09
CA ARG A 172 57.36 51.80 40.20
C ARG A 172 58.54 51.55 41.14
N ALA A 173 58.77 50.31 41.55
CA ALA A 173 59.90 49.95 42.40
C ALA A 173 61.26 50.21 41.73
N LEU A 174 61.39 49.99 40.41
CA LEU A 174 62.60 50.33 39.66
C LEU A 174 62.83 51.85 39.59
N ILE A 175 61.76 52.63 39.43
CA ILE A 175 61.82 54.10 39.48
C ILE A 175 62.23 54.56 40.87
N GLU A 176 61.64 54.03 41.94
CA GLU A 176 62.02 54.36 43.33
C GLU A 176 63.47 53.97 43.63
N ARG A 177 63.92 52.80 43.17
CA ARG A 177 65.31 52.35 43.33
C ARG A 177 66.32 53.21 42.54
N ARG A 178 65.92 53.76 41.40
CA ARG A 178 66.73 54.68 40.58
C ARG A 178 66.58 56.15 41.00
N GLY A 179 65.51 56.48 41.72
CA GLY A 179 65.05 57.82 42.05
C GLY A 179 65.01 58.09 43.56
N ALA A 180 66.02 57.66 44.31
CA ALA A 180 66.29 58.21 45.63
C ALA A 180 66.76 59.68 45.52
N VAL A 181 65.81 60.58 45.24
CA VAL A 181 65.83 62.04 45.41
C VAL A 181 64.40 62.42 45.85
N PRO A 182 64.20 63.28 46.87
CA PRO A 182 62.90 63.43 47.52
C PRO A 182 61.86 64.17 46.67
N SER A 183 60.66 63.58 46.66
CA SER A 183 59.28 64.05 46.46
C SER A 183 59.00 65.45 45.90
N SER A 184 58.08 65.55 44.93
CA SER A 184 57.07 66.62 44.90
C SER A 184 55.99 66.46 43.81
N ILE A 185 54.71 66.59 44.22
CA ILE A 185 53.49 67.11 43.52
C ILE A 185 53.06 66.42 42.19
N ALA A 186 51.80 66.32 41.77
CA ALA A 186 50.50 66.81 42.21
C ALA A 186 49.39 65.96 41.54
N THR A 187 48.23 65.91 42.19
CA THR A 187 46.86 65.81 41.63
C THR A 187 46.69 66.04 40.13
N THR A 188 45.97 65.15 39.41
CA THR A 188 44.91 65.48 38.41
C THR A 188 44.09 64.22 38.03
N GLN A 189 42.86 64.16 38.55
CA GLN A 189 41.52 63.95 37.92
C GLN A 189 41.26 62.89 36.80
N PRO A 190 40.06 62.26 36.73
CA PRO A 190 39.78 60.98 36.08
C PRO A 190 39.22 61.04 34.64
N TRP A 191 39.17 59.86 34.02
CA TRP A 191 38.77 59.50 32.65
C TRP A 191 37.28 59.81 32.30
N PRO A 192 36.94 60.17 31.04
CA PRO A 192 35.55 60.46 30.62
C PRO A 192 34.79 59.20 30.13
N PRO A 193 33.45 59.20 30.12
CA PRO A 193 32.67 58.04 29.67
C PRO A 193 32.70 57.88 28.15
N ALA A 194 32.87 56.64 27.68
CA ALA A 194 32.76 56.30 26.26
C ALA A 194 31.29 56.36 25.82
N GLY A 195 31.09 57.01 24.67
CA GLY A 195 29.79 57.24 24.04
C GLY A 195 29.12 55.98 23.47
N GLU A 196 27.87 56.21 23.13
CA GLU A 196 26.74 55.34 22.76
C GLU A 196 27.00 54.22 21.73
N PRO A 197 26.17 53.15 21.75
CA PRO A 197 26.19 52.07 20.77
C PRO A 197 25.60 52.51 19.42
N GLY A 198 26.38 52.30 18.36
CA GLY A 198 25.96 52.46 16.97
C GLY A 198 24.92 51.44 16.56
N SER A 199 23.78 51.95 16.11
CA SER A 199 22.72 51.26 15.40
C SER A 199 23.20 50.76 14.04
N ALA A 200 23.12 49.46 13.81
CA ALA A 200 23.16 48.75 12.53
C ALA A 200 22.71 47.30 12.84
N ASP A 201 21.83 46.62 12.13
CA ASP A 201 21.28 46.82 10.81
C ASP A 201 20.04 45.91 10.73
N GLN A 202 19.02 46.34 9.98
CA GLN A 202 17.81 45.57 9.74
C GLN A 202 17.98 44.64 8.54
N ALA A 203 17.37 43.45 8.66
CA ALA A 203 16.79 42.62 7.60
C ALA A 203 17.73 41.72 6.77
N PRO A 204 17.20 40.74 6.01
CA PRO A 204 16.15 39.77 6.36
C PRO A 204 16.57 38.32 6.04
N LEU A 205 15.85 37.33 6.57
CA LEU A 205 15.29 36.15 5.88
C LEU A 205 14.58 35.23 6.89
#